data_AF-A0A7C5GXG1-F1
#
_entry.id   AF-A0A7C5GXG1-F1
#
_cell.length_a   1.000
_cell.length_b   1.000
_cell.length_c   1.000
_cell.angle_alpha   90.00
_cell.angle_beta   90.00
_cell.angle_gamma   90.00
#
_symmetry.space_group_name_H-M   'P 1'
#
loop_
_entity.id
_entity.type
_entity.pdbx_description
1 polymer ?
#
loop_
_entity_poly.entity_id
_entity_poly.type
_entity_poly.pdbx_seq_one_letter_code
_entity_poly.pdbx_strand_id
1 'polypeptide(L)'
;MSGPTRVDPDSFYGELKSEGSELREILWPLAHLTPRERAVFVEYHYWNTHMKLIAESHRISLGRAYEILYRAEKKIASSRTQEKKKGARG
;
A
#
# COMPACT_ATOMS: atom_id res chain seq x y z
N MET A 1 4.72 -28.35 10.68
CA MET A 1 5.83 -27.56 10.12
C MET A 1 5.38 -27.02 8.77
N SER A 2 5.05 -25.73 8.69
CA SER A 2 4.69 -25.11 7.41
C SER A 2 5.98 -24.79 6.67
N GLY A 3 6.25 -25.52 5.58
CA GLY A 3 7.36 -25.19 4.67
C GLY A 3 7.17 -23.81 4.04
N PRO A 4 8.20 -23.24 3.38
CA PRO A 4 8.07 -21.95 2.73
C PRO A 4 6.95 -22.03 1.70
N THR A 5 5.88 -21.28 1.92
CA THR A 5 4.76 -21.16 0.99
C THR A 5 5.31 -20.55 -0.30
N ARG A 6 5.63 -21.40 -1.27
CA ARG A 6 5.90 -20.98 -2.64
C ARG A 6 4.57 -20.55 -3.23
N VAL A 7 4.26 -19.27 -3.07
CA VAL A 7 3.13 -18.64 -3.74
C VAL A 7 3.53 -18.55 -5.22
N ASP A 8 2.81 -19.29 -6.05
CA ASP A 8 2.90 -19.15 -7.49
C ASP A 8 2.34 -17.76 -7.87
N PRO A 9 3.15 -16.86 -8.47
CA PRO A 9 2.72 -15.51 -8.79
C PRO A 9 1.48 -15.50 -9.69
N ASP A 10 1.43 -16.41 -10.66
CA ASP A 10 0.34 -16.44 -11.65
C ASP A 10 -0.99 -16.86 -11.00
N SER A 11 -0.96 -17.83 -10.08
CA SER A 11 -2.11 -18.23 -9.28
C SER A 11 -2.57 -17.13 -8.33
N PHE A 12 -1.64 -16.49 -7.60
CA PHE A 12 -1.96 -15.42 -6.66
C PHE A 12 -2.57 -14.19 -7.35
N TYR A 13 -1.97 -13.77 -8.46
CA TYR A 13 -2.48 -12.65 -9.25
C TYR A 13 -3.75 -13.00 -10.04
N GLY A 14 -3.93 -14.28 -10.40
CA GLY A 14 -5.15 -14.81 -11.01
C GLY A 14 -6.36 -14.75 -10.08
N GLU A 15 -6.18 -15.13 -8.81
CA GLU A 15 -7.23 -15.06 -7.79
C GLU A 15 -7.65 -13.61 -7.48
N LEU A 16 -6.67 -12.70 -7.33
CA LEU A 16 -6.90 -11.26 -7.16
C LEU A 16 -7.74 -10.63 -8.29
N LYS A 17 -7.58 -11.10 -9.53
CA LYS A 17 -8.38 -10.64 -10.67
C LYS A 17 -9.86 -11.03 -10.59
N SER A 18 -10.19 -12.13 -9.92
CA SER A 18 -11.56 -12.67 -9.85
C SER A 18 -12.45 -11.94 -8.85
N GLU A 19 -11.86 -11.20 -7.89
CA GLU A 19 -12.57 -10.43 -6.86
C GLU A 19 -12.97 -9.01 -7.32
N GLY A 20 -12.79 -8.67 -8.60
CA GLY A 20 -13.16 -7.37 -9.15
C GLY A 20 -12.30 -6.20 -8.65
N SER A 21 -11.27 -6.46 -7.86
CA SER A 21 -10.23 -5.49 -7.51
C SER A 21 -9.07 -5.69 -8.48
N GLU A 22 -8.96 -4.88 -9.54
CA GLU A 22 -7.80 -4.99 -10.41
C GLU A 22 -6.54 -4.76 -9.55
N LEU A 23 -5.53 -5.62 -9.65
CA LEU A 23 -4.21 -5.43 -9.02
C LEU A 23 -3.66 -4.01 -9.21
N ARG A 24 -4.03 -3.38 -10.32
CA ARG A 24 -3.79 -1.99 -10.60
C ARG A 24 -4.40 -1.07 -9.54
N GLU A 25 -5.63 -1.25 -9.10
CA GLU A 25 -6.28 -0.42 -8.07
C GLU A 25 -5.59 -0.51 -6.70
N ILE A 26 -4.91 -1.62 -6.41
CA ILE A 26 -4.14 -1.84 -5.18
C ILE A 26 -2.73 -1.25 -5.31
N LEU A 27 -2.03 -1.55 -6.41
CA LEU A 27 -0.61 -1.23 -6.58
C LEU A 27 -0.36 0.16 -7.19
N TRP A 28 -1.26 0.66 -8.02
CA TRP A 28 -1.12 1.94 -8.71
C TRP A 28 -1.10 3.15 -7.77
N PRO A 29 -1.93 3.22 -6.70
CA PRO A 29 -1.85 4.31 -5.73
C PRO A 29 -0.49 4.36 -5.01
N LEU A 30 0.20 3.21 -4.90
CA LEU A 30 1.51 3.12 -4.26
C LEU A 30 2.65 3.60 -5.16
N ALA A 31 2.46 3.65 -6.49
CA ALA A 31 3.49 4.03 -7.44
C ALA A 31 4.03 5.45 -7.20
N HIS A 32 3.17 6.36 -6.75
CA HIS A 32 3.47 7.77 -6.51
C HIS A 32 4.09 8.05 -5.12
N LEU A 33 4.23 7.01 -4.29
CA LEU A 33 4.87 7.11 -2.98
C LEU A 33 6.38 6.96 -3.09
N THR A 34 7.11 7.73 -2.28
CA THR A 34 8.54 7.46 -2.06
C THR A 34 8.72 6.07 -1.44
N PRO A 35 9.90 5.43 -1.56
CA PRO A 35 10.15 4.12 -0.94
C PRO A 35 9.80 4.09 0.55
N ARG A 36 10.10 5.18 1.27
CA ARG A 36 9.83 5.29 2.71
C ARG A 36 8.35 5.43 3.03
N GLU A 37 7.63 6.28 2.31
CA GLU A 37 6.17 6.41 2.45
C GLU A 37 5.47 5.09 2.14
N ARG A 38 5.92 4.39 1.10
CA ARG A 38 5.37 3.09 0.69
C ARG A 38 5.58 2.02 1.75
N ALA A 39 6.78 1.91 2.30
CA ALA A 39 7.08 0.94 3.35
C ALA A 39 6.20 1.15 4.59
N VAL A 40 6.16 2.38 5.12
CA VAL A 40 5.32 2.73 6.28
C VAL A 40 3.83 2.49 5.97
N PHE A 41 3.36 2.85 4.78
CA PHE A 41 1.97 2.63 4.37
C PHE A 41 1.61 1.15 4.29
N VAL A 42 2.44 0.33 3.65
CA VAL A 42 2.21 -1.11 3.48
C VAL A 42 2.28 -1.83 4.83
N GLU A 43 3.29 -1.54 5.65
CA GLU A 43 3.43 -2.13 6.99
C GLU A 43 2.19 -1.85 7.85
N TYR A 44 1.70 -0.60 7.81
CA TYR A 44 0.54 -0.20 8.60
C TYR A 44 -0.77 -0.78 8.07
N HIS A 45 -1.09 -0.57 6.79
CA HIS A 45 -2.40 -0.91 6.23
C HIS A 45 -2.51 -2.36 5.76
N TYR A 46 -1.45 -2.93 5.19
CA TYR A 46 -1.53 -4.25 4.55
C TYR A 46 -0.99 -5.36 5.44
N TRP A 47 0.04 -5.08 6.23
CA TRP A 47 0.54 -6.04 7.22
C TRP A 47 -0.08 -5.84 8.61
N ASN A 48 -0.93 -4.83 8.78
CA ASN A 48 -1.59 -4.51 10.04
C ASN A 48 -0.59 -4.38 11.22
N THR A 49 0.58 -3.81 10.94
CA THR A 49 1.67 -3.69 11.92
C THR A 49 1.43 -2.47 12.81
N HIS A 50 1.59 -2.65 14.12
CA HIS A 50 1.43 -1.55 15.08
C HIS A 50 2.48 -0.44 14.84
N MET A 51 2.05 0.82 14.81
CA MET A 51 2.91 1.96 14.43
C MET A 51 4.19 2.09 15.27
N LYS A 52 4.17 1.67 16.55
CA LYS A 52 5.40 1.62 17.38
C LYS A 52 6.46 0.70 16.79
N LEU A 53 6.09 -0.48 16.32
CA LEU A 53 7.02 -1.44 15.71
C LEU A 53 7.56 -0.92 14.38
N ILE A 54 6.73 -0.22 13.61
CA ILE A 54 7.15 0.44 12.36
C ILE A 54 8.18 1.55 12.69
N ALA A 55 7.91 2.37 13.70
CA ALA A 55 8.84 3.43 14.09
C ALA A 55 10.21 2.85 14.52
N GLU A 56 10.19 1.77 15.29
CA GLU A 56 11.38 1.03 15.71
C GLU A 56 12.13 0.42 14.52
N SER A 57 11.45 -0.27 13.61
CA SER A 57 12.07 -0.92 12.43
C SER A 57 12.75 0.09 11.50
N HIS A 58 12.11 1.26 11.32
CA HIS A 58 12.61 2.37 10.50
C HIS A 58 13.59 3.29 11.22
N ARG A 59 13.89 3.02 12.51
CA ARG A 59 14.76 3.83 13.38
C ARG A 59 14.38 5.31 13.38
N ILE A 60 13.09 5.60 13.57
CA ILE A 60 12.53 6.96 13.63
C ILE A 60 11.64 7.13 14.85
N SER A 61 11.33 8.38 15.19
CA SER A 61 10.36 8.66 16.24
C SER A 61 8.94 8.23 15.81
N LEU A 62 8.11 7.90 16.80
CA LEU A 62 6.71 7.56 16.57
C LEU A 62 5.96 8.68 15.84
N GLY A 63 6.18 9.95 16.23
CA GLY A 63 5.60 11.10 15.56
C GLY A 63 6.02 11.20 14.09
N ARG A 64 7.29 10.91 13.79
CA ARG A 64 7.77 10.92 12.40
C ARG A 64 7.14 9.81 11.56
N ALA A 65 6.92 8.63 12.14
CA ALA A 65 6.23 7.54 11.46
C ALA A 65 4.79 7.93 11.09
N TYR A 66 4.04 8.56 12.01
CA TYR A 66 2.71 9.10 11.72
C TYR A 66 2.72 10.20 10.65
N GLU A 67 3.69 11.11 10.67
CA GLU A 67 3.81 12.13 9.63
C GLU A 67 4.02 11.52 8.24
N ILE A 68 4.87 10.47 8.14
CA ILE A 68 5.12 9.76 6.89
C ILE A 68 3.84 9.05 6.42
N LEU A 69 3.15 8.34 7.32
CA LEU A 69 1.88 7.69 7.00
C LEU A 69 0.85 8.70 6.49
N TYR A 70 0.66 9.81 7.20
CA TYR A 70 -0.28 10.86 6.82
C TYR A 70 0.01 11.44 5.43
N ARG A 71 1.29 11.68 5.10
CA ARG A 71 1.69 12.16 3.77
C ARG A 71 1.39 11.11 2.69
N ALA A 72 1.64 9.84 2.97
CA ALA A 72 1.33 8.75 2.05
C ALA A 72 -0.17 8.65 1.76
N GLU A 73 -1.00 8.67 2.81
CA GLU A 73 -2.46 8.64 2.72
C GLU A 73 -3.01 9.83 1.92
N LYS A 74 -2.49 11.03 2.16
CA LYS A 74 -2.87 12.23 1.40
C LYS A 74 -2.57 12.10 -0.09
N LYS A 75 -1.42 11.53 -0.47
CA LYS A 75 -1.05 11.29 -1.87
C LYS A 75 -1.96 10.25 -2.53
N ILE A 76 -2.28 9.16 -1.82
CA ILE A 76 -3.19 8.12 -2.32
C ILE A 76 -4.60 8.68 -2.52
N ALA A 77 -5.13 9.42 -1.55
CA ALA A 77 -6.45 10.05 -1.65
C ALA A 77 -6.53 11.03 -2.84
N SER A 78 -5.46 11.81 -3.05
CA SER A 78 -5.34 12.74 -4.17
C SER A 78 -5.31 12.01 -5.53
N SER A 79 -4.56 10.91 -5.62
CA SER A 79 -4.44 10.10 -6.83
C SER A 79 -5.78 9.48 -7.24
N ARG A 80 -6.52 8.92 -6.27
CA ARG A 80 -7.87 8.37 -6.48
C ARG A 80 -8.87 9.43 -6.97
N THR A 81 -8.74 10.67 -6.50
CA THR A 81 -9.60 11.78 -6.92
C THR A 81 -9.31 12.23 -8.35
N GLN A 82 -8.04 12.19 -8.78
CA GLN A 82 -7.66 12.52 -10.15
C GLN A 82 -8.11 11.46 -11.16
N GLU A 83 -8.08 10.17 -10.78
CA GLU A 83 -8.55 9.08 -11.64
C GLU A 83 -10.06 9.12 -11.87
N LYS A 84 -10.86 9.39 -10.82
CA LYS A 84 -12.31 9.60 -10.97
C LYS A 84 -12.65 10.76 -11.91
N LYS A 85 -11.84 11.82 -11.94
CA LYS A 85 -12.04 12.96 -12.85
C LYS A 85 -11.65 12.66 -14.30
N LYS A 86 -10.73 11.71 -14.55
CA LYS A 86 -10.34 11.29 -15.90
C LYS A 86 -11.30 10.26 -16.50
N GLY A 87 -11.90 9.39 -15.68
CA GLY A 87 -12.88 8.38 -16.14
C GLY A 87 -14.28 8.93 -16.46
N ALA A 88 -14.64 10.13 -15.99
CA ALA A 88 -15.95 10.74 -16.22
C ALA A 88 -16.04 11.63 -17.49
N ARG A 89 -15.00 11.64 -18.32
CA ARG A 89 -14.99 12.28 -19.65
C ARG A 89 -14.76 11.21 -20.71
N GLY A 90 -15.78 10.39 -20.93
CA GLY A 90 -15.85 9.38 -21.99
C GLY A 90 -17.29 9.22 -22.40
#